data_AF-A0A0E9ZR09-F1
#
_entry.id   AF-A0A0E9ZR09-F1
#
_cell.length_a   1.000
_cell.length_b   1.000
_cell.length_c   1.000
_cell.angle_alpha   90.00
_cell.angle_beta   90.00
_cell.angle_gamma   90.00
#
_symmetry.space_group_name_H-M   'P 1'
#
loop_
_entity.id
_entity.type
_entity.pdbx_description
1 polymer ?
#
loop_
_entity_poly.entity_id
_entity_poly.type
_entity_poly.pdbx_seq_one_letter_code
_entity_poly.pdbx_strand_id
1 'polypeptide(L)'
;MLALFNVMVLLFIFLKSASYFSFDFSEQYVRRALARDVFQAGSGAGYLASIGTQAFFPVLFAWGVYRKSRAYVLLGVVNAFVLWGAFGQKYPFMVLLLIYLLMQYFRRYGGVKLSWLLAGGITFLLLGAVEHEVFGYSYLNDYFVRRAFIVPSTLLGAVDNFVSLFGFNSYSDTLLSSVMGVAKSEPLTFRIGQEIFSNPQLNANVNFFAIAYLQSGYSAVVVEAAFVGSVVMLLNYLYMRYGAFITIPVGLLFATKILEQSLLTVLMGSGVFLMLAFLVLVSVPFTFGKKAYER
;
A
#
# COMPACT_ATOMS: atom_id res chain seq x y z
N MET A 1 9.04 -18.99 -8.35
CA MET A 1 8.30 -19.14 -7.08
C MET A 1 7.27 -18.04 -6.88
N LEU A 2 7.65 -16.75 -6.80
CA LEU A 2 6.72 -15.62 -6.61
C LEU A 2 5.58 -15.54 -7.64
N ALA A 3 5.86 -15.77 -8.92
CA ALA A 3 4.83 -15.77 -9.97
C ALA A 3 3.78 -16.87 -9.79
N LEU A 4 4.21 -18.08 -9.42
CA LEU A 4 3.32 -19.22 -9.21
C LEU A 4 2.42 -18.98 -7.99
N PHE A 5 2.99 -18.40 -6.92
CA PHE A 5 2.20 -17.96 -5.77
C PHE A 5 1.17 -16.90 -6.16
N ASN A 6 1.55 -15.89 -6.94
CA ASN A 6 0.61 -14.87 -7.40
C ASN A 6 -0.52 -15.47 -8.26
N VAL A 7 -0.22 -16.41 -9.17
CA VAL A 7 -1.25 -17.12 -9.96
C VAL A 7 -2.20 -17.92 -9.06
N MET A 8 -1.69 -18.61 -8.04
CA MET A 8 -2.53 -19.33 -7.07
C MET A 8 -3.44 -18.38 -6.29
N VAL A 9 -2.94 -17.21 -5.87
CA VAL A 9 -3.76 -16.21 -5.19
C VAL A 9 -4.82 -15.62 -6.13
N LEU A 10 -4.49 -15.38 -7.40
CA LEU A 10 -5.46 -14.94 -8.39
C LEU A 10 -6.58 -15.96 -8.61
N LEU A 11 -6.23 -17.24 -8.75
CA LEU A 11 -7.21 -18.32 -8.87
C LEU A 11 -8.10 -18.38 -7.63
N PHE A 12 -7.51 -18.25 -6.44
CA PHE A 12 -8.28 -18.18 -5.19
C PHE A 12 -9.27 -17.00 -5.17
N ILE A 13 -8.83 -15.81 -5.54
CA ILE A 13 -9.69 -14.61 -5.60
C ILE A 13 -10.81 -14.82 -6.62
N PHE A 14 -10.48 -15.31 -7.81
CA PHE A 14 -11.45 -15.54 -8.88
C PHE A 14 -12.51 -16.58 -8.46
N LEU A 15 -12.11 -17.71 -7.91
CA LEU A 15 -13.04 -18.75 -7.45
C LEU A 15 -13.94 -18.26 -6.31
N LYS A 16 -13.40 -17.48 -5.37
CA LYS A 16 -14.17 -16.90 -4.26
C LYS A 16 -15.11 -15.76 -4.70
N SER A 17 -14.81 -15.09 -5.80
CA SER A 17 -15.62 -13.99 -6.32
C SER A 17 -16.53 -14.39 -7.49
N ALA A 18 -16.50 -15.65 -7.92
CA ALA A 18 -17.20 -16.13 -9.12
C ALA A 18 -18.71 -15.83 -9.12
N SER A 19 -19.36 -15.76 -7.96
CA SER A 19 -20.80 -15.47 -7.84
C SER A 19 -21.19 -14.01 -8.09
N TYR A 20 -20.25 -13.07 -8.00
CA TYR A 20 -20.50 -11.62 -8.18
C TYR A 20 -19.46 -10.94 -9.09
N PHE A 21 -18.61 -11.73 -9.76
CA PHE A 21 -17.59 -11.23 -10.66
C PHE A 21 -18.26 -10.58 -11.88
N SER A 22 -18.04 -9.28 -12.07
CA SER A 22 -18.63 -8.54 -13.17
C SER A 22 -17.69 -7.40 -13.59
N PHE A 23 -17.73 -7.05 -14.87
CA PHE A 23 -17.00 -5.91 -15.41
C PHE A 23 -17.85 -4.64 -15.51
N ASP A 24 -19.12 -4.71 -15.12
CA ASP A 24 -20.04 -3.58 -15.19
C ASP A 24 -19.60 -2.46 -14.25
N PHE A 25 -19.69 -1.22 -14.72
CA PHE A 25 -19.28 -0.04 -13.98
C PHE A 25 -20.33 0.39 -12.96
N SER A 26 -21.63 0.21 -13.23
CA SER A 26 -22.73 0.58 -12.33
C SER A 26 -22.66 -0.17 -11.00
N GLU A 27 -22.36 -1.46 -11.05
CA GLU A 27 -22.36 -2.36 -9.90
C GLU A 27 -21.08 -2.29 -9.04
N GLN A 28 -20.18 -1.37 -9.34
CA GLN A 28 -18.87 -1.29 -8.69
C GLN A 28 -18.95 -1.18 -7.16
N TYR A 29 -19.89 -0.38 -6.64
CA TYR A 29 -20.06 -0.20 -5.19
C TYR A 29 -20.67 -1.43 -4.52
N VAL A 30 -21.58 -2.13 -5.20
CA VAL A 30 -22.19 -3.37 -4.73
C VAL A 30 -21.12 -4.47 -4.62
N ARG A 31 -20.29 -4.64 -5.66
CA ARG A 31 -19.17 -5.59 -5.62
C ARG A 31 -18.19 -5.29 -4.50
N ARG A 32 -17.95 -4.01 -4.17
CA ARG A 32 -17.11 -3.64 -3.03
C ARG A 32 -17.69 -4.04 -1.69
N ALA A 33 -19.01 -3.92 -1.51
CA ALA A 33 -19.67 -4.36 -0.30
C ALA A 33 -19.58 -5.89 -0.18
N LEU A 34 -19.97 -6.62 -1.23
CA LEU A 34 -19.89 -8.09 -1.27
C LEU A 34 -18.45 -8.61 -1.09
N ALA A 35 -17.46 -7.94 -1.68
CA ALA A 35 -16.06 -8.30 -1.50
C ALA A 35 -15.56 -8.08 -0.06
N ARG A 36 -16.10 -7.11 0.69
CA ARG A 36 -15.79 -6.93 2.12
C ARG A 36 -16.38 -8.07 2.96
N ASP A 37 -17.54 -8.58 2.58
CA ASP A 37 -18.19 -9.70 3.28
C ASP A 37 -17.50 -11.03 2.98
N VAL A 38 -17.04 -11.24 1.75
CA VAL A 38 -16.32 -12.46 1.33
C VAL A 38 -14.86 -12.45 1.78
N PHE A 39 -14.21 -11.28 1.74
CA PHE A 39 -12.82 -11.08 2.18
C PHE A 39 -12.79 -10.20 3.43
N GLN A 40 -13.39 -10.69 4.53
CA GLN A 40 -13.47 -9.95 5.79
C GLN A 40 -12.08 -9.53 6.29
N ALA A 41 -11.98 -8.28 6.76
CA ALA A 41 -10.78 -7.77 7.41
C ALA A 41 -10.45 -8.62 8.65
N GLY A 42 -9.19 -8.99 8.83
CA GLY A 42 -8.74 -9.87 9.91
C GLY A 42 -8.85 -11.37 9.61
N SER A 43 -9.56 -11.78 8.54
CA SER A 43 -9.58 -13.19 8.12
C SER A 43 -8.31 -13.57 7.33
N GLY A 44 -7.88 -14.83 7.45
CA GLY A 44 -6.74 -15.34 6.67
C GLY A 44 -6.92 -15.23 5.16
N ALA A 45 -8.17 -15.39 4.68
CA ALA A 45 -8.52 -15.20 3.27
C ALA A 45 -8.35 -13.73 2.82
N GLY A 46 -8.76 -12.78 3.66
CA GLY A 46 -8.56 -11.35 3.42
C GLY A 46 -7.09 -10.96 3.38
N TYR A 47 -6.27 -11.50 4.29
CA TYR A 47 -4.82 -11.29 4.27
C TYR A 47 -4.16 -11.85 3.01
N LEU A 48 -4.48 -13.09 2.62
CA LEU A 48 -3.93 -13.69 1.39
C LEU A 48 -4.29 -12.88 0.15
N ALA A 49 -5.56 -12.45 0.03
CA ALA A 49 -6.00 -11.61 -1.08
C ALA A 49 -5.29 -10.24 -1.06
N SER A 50 -5.16 -9.61 0.11
CA SER A 50 -4.48 -8.33 0.27
C SER A 50 -2.98 -8.42 -0.08
N ILE A 51 -2.27 -9.42 0.43
CA ILE A 51 -0.85 -9.64 0.15
C ILE A 51 -0.63 -9.93 -1.36
N GLY A 52 -1.47 -10.78 -1.95
CA GLY A 52 -1.44 -11.09 -3.38
C GLY A 52 -1.55 -9.86 -4.27
N THR A 53 -2.53 -9.04 -3.95
CA THR A 53 -2.96 -7.92 -4.79
C THR A 53 -2.18 -6.64 -4.51
N GLN A 54 -1.72 -6.44 -3.28
CA GLN A 54 -1.02 -5.23 -2.89
C GLN A 54 0.50 -5.39 -2.93
N ALA A 55 1.09 -6.53 -2.53
CA ALA A 55 2.54 -6.70 -2.53
C ALA A 55 3.08 -7.39 -3.80
N PHE A 56 2.60 -8.60 -4.09
CA PHE A 56 3.21 -9.41 -5.16
C PHE A 56 2.95 -8.82 -6.54
N PHE A 57 1.72 -8.37 -6.79
CA PHE A 57 1.31 -7.81 -8.08
C PHE A 57 2.18 -6.61 -8.53
N PRO A 58 2.32 -5.52 -7.75
CA PRO A 58 3.10 -4.36 -8.17
C PRO A 58 4.58 -4.69 -8.37
N VAL A 59 5.14 -5.54 -7.50
CA VAL A 59 6.56 -5.90 -7.55
C VAL A 59 6.88 -6.77 -8.76
N LEU A 60 6.06 -7.79 -9.05
CA LEU A 60 6.23 -8.64 -10.23
C LEU A 60 6.06 -7.86 -11.53
N PHE A 61 5.08 -6.95 -11.59
CA PHE A 61 4.87 -6.11 -12.76
C PHE A 61 6.06 -5.18 -13.00
N ALA A 62 6.52 -4.47 -11.96
CA ALA A 62 7.69 -3.60 -12.04
C ALA A 62 8.96 -4.37 -12.47
N TRP A 63 9.16 -5.57 -11.92
CA TRP A 63 10.25 -6.45 -12.31
C TRP A 63 10.15 -6.90 -13.78
N GLY A 64 8.93 -7.21 -14.24
CA GLY A 64 8.64 -7.55 -15.63
C GLY A 64 9.02 -6.45 -16.61
N VAL A 65 8.67 -5.21 -16.28
CA VAL A 65 9.02 -4.01 -17.07
C VAL A 65 10.53 -3.79 -17.12
N TYR A 66 11.21 -3.98 -15.98
CA TYR A 66 12.67 -3.85 -15.89
C TYR A 66 13.39 -4.92 -16.73
N ARG A 67 13.03 -6.19 -16.58
CA ARG A 67 13.63 -7.34 -17.29
C ARG A 67 13.11 -7.56 -18.71
N LYS A 68 12.19 -6.73 -19.22
CA LYS A 68 11.51 -6.90 -20.53
C LYS A 68 10.78 -8.24 -20.70
N SER A 69 10.38 -8.90 -19.62
CA SER A 69 9.69 -10.18 -19.72
C SER A 69 8.18 -9.96 -19.86
N ARG A 70 7.67 -10.30 -21.05
CA ARG A 70 6.25 -10.14 -21.41
C ARG A 70 5.32 -10.93 -20.48
N ALA A 71 5.77 -12.08 -19.97
CA ALA A 71 4.98 -12.92 -19.08
C ALA A 71 4.61 -12.20 -17.78
N TYR A 72 5.56 -11.51 -17.13
CA TYR A 72 5.29 -10.77 -15.89
C TYR A 72 4.45 -9.50 -16.12
N VAL A 73 4.62 -8.85 -17.27
CA VAL A 73 3.80 -7.70 -17.66
C VAL A 73 2.35 -8.14 -17.89
N LEU A 74 2.15 -9.24 -18.65
CA LEU A 74 0.82 -9.81 -18.89
C LEU A 74 0.16 -10.26 -17.59
N LEU A 75 0.91 -10.93 -16.71
CA LEU A 75 0.43 -11.33 -15.39
C LEU A 75 -0.03 -10.12 -14.58
N GLY A 76 0.69 -8.99 -14.63
CA GLY A 76 0.23 -7.76 -14.00
C GLY A 76 -1.08 -7.23 -14.60
N VAL A 77 -1.18 -7.18 -15.93
CA VAL A 77 -2.44 -6.74 -16.58
C VAL A 77 -3.62 -7.64 -16.15
N VAL A 78 -3.43 -8.96 -16.16
CA VAL A 78 -4.45 -9.92 -15.70
C VAL A 78 -4.81 -9.70 -14.22
N ASN A 79 -3.83 -9.43 -13.35
CA ASN A 79 -4.10 -9.08 -11.94
C ASN A 79 -5.04 -7.88 -11.82
N ALA A 80 -4.81 -6.80 -12.59
CA ALA A 80 -5.66 -5.62 -12.54
C ALA A 80 -7.09 -5.89 -13.02
N PHE A 81 -7.26 -6.73 -14.05
CA PHE A 81 -8.59 -7.15 -14.49
C PHE A 81 -9.32 -8.01 -13.46
N VAL A 82 -8.63 -8.96 -12.84
CA VAL A 82 -9.23 -9.77 -11.76
C VAL A 82 -9.61 -8.89 -10.58
N LEU A 83 -8.77 -7.92 -10.22
CA LEU A 83 -9.06 -6.95 -9.17
C LEU A 83 -10.25 -6.05 -9.49
N TRP A 84 -10.39 -5.64 -10.75
CA TRP A 84 -11.53 -4.86 -11.21
C TRP A 84 -12.82 -5.68 -11.16
N GLY A 85 -12.77 -6.92 -11.66
CA GLY A 85 -13.93 -7.82 -11.68
C GLY A 85 -14.38 -8.26 -10.29
N ALA A 86 -13.43 -8.58 -9.40
CA ALA A 86 -13.72 -9.03 -8.05
C ALA A 86 -14.01 -7.86 -7.08
N PHE A 87 -13.16 -6.82 -7.04
CA PHE A 87 -13.27 -5.76 -6.02
C PHE A 87 -13.85 -4.45 -6.56
N GLY A 88 -14.09 -4.30 -7.87
CA GLY A 88 -14.53 -3.03 -8.44
C GLY A 88 -13.56 -1.87 -8.15
N GLN A 89 -12.25 -2.13 -8.14
CA GLN A 89 -11.25 -1.09 -7.83
C GLN A 89 -10.62 -0.55 -9.12
N LYS A 90 -10.72 0.77 -9.34
CA LYS A 90 -10.08 1.46 -10.47
C LYS A 90 -8.59 1.72 -10.24
N TYR A 91 -8.21 1.85 -8.97
CA TYR A 91 -6.86 2.19 -8.52
C TYR A 91 -5.75 1.28 -9.06
N PRO A 92 -5.91 -0.06 -9.15
CA PRO A 92 -4.89 -0.96 -9.72
C PRO A 92 -4.44 -0.58 -11.14
N PHE A 93 -5.33 -0.07 -12.00
CA PHE A 93 -4.95 0.38 -13.35
C PHE A 93 -4.07 1.63 -13.30
N MET A 94 -4.39 2.58 -12.42
CA MET A 94 -3.60 3.80 -12.24
C MET A 94 -2.20 3.49 -11.69
N VAL A 95 -2.13 2.57 -10.72
CA VAL A 95 -0.86 2.09 -10.17
C VAL A 95 -0.03 1.37 -11.24
N LEU A 96 -0.65 0.54 -12.09
CA LEU A 96 0.06 -0.09 -13.21
C LEU A 96 0.68 0.93 -14.15
N LEU A 97 -0.10 1.94 -14.55
CA LEU A 97 0.38 2.98 -15.45
C LEU A 97 1.56 3.73 -14.82
N LEU A 98 1.44 4.11 -13.54
CA LEU A 98 2.49 4.80 -12.79
C LEU A 98 3.76 3.95 -12.70
N ILE A 99 3.65 2.68 -12.30
CA ILE A 99 4.79 1.76 -12.19
C ILE A 99 5.43 1.56 -13.55
N TYR A 100 4.64 1.40 -14.62
CA TYR A 100 5.15 1.23 -15.96
C TYR A 100 6.00 2.43 -16.39
N LEU A 101 5.48 3.65 -16.23
CA LEU A 101 6.16 4.88 -16.60
C LEU A 101 7.45 5.08 -15.78
N LEU A 102 7.38 4.93 -14.46
CA LEU A 102 8.54 5.07 -13.58
C LEU A 102 9.62 4.03 -13.87
N MET A 103 9.25 2.76 -14.06
CA MET A 103 10.23 1.70 -14.33
C MET A 103 10.83 1.78 -15.73
N GLN A 104 10.05 2.17 -16.75
CA GLN A 104 10.58 2.44 -18.10
C GLN A 104 11.58 3.59 -18.09
N TYR A 105 11.25 4.67 -17.38
CA TYR A 105 12.13 5.81 -17.23
C TYR A 105 13.39 5.44 -16.45
N PHE A 106 13.25 4.76 -15.30
CA PHE A 106 14.37 4.28 -14.50
C PHE A 106 15.30 3.38 -15.31
N ARG A 107 14.75 2.51 -16.16
CA ARG A 107 15.55 1.64 -17.04
C ARG A 107 16.34 2.44 -18.09
N ARG A 108 15.82 3.57 -18.58
CA ARG A 108 16.47 4.38 -19.62
C ARG A 108 17.49 5.37 -19.08
N TYR A 109 17.26 5.93 -17.89
CA TYR A 109 18.04 7.04 -17.35
C TYR A 109 18.74 6.73 -16.02
N GLY A 110 18.53 5.54 -15.43
CA GLY A 110 19.21 5.08 -14.21
C GLY A 110 18.78 5.77 -12.91
N GLY A 111 17.99 6.84 -12.98
CA GLY A 111 17.48 7.56 -11.81
C GLY A 111 16.46 8.62 -12.19
N VAL A 112 15.55 8.91 -11.26
CA VAL A 112 14.55 9.98 -11.42
C VAL A 112 15.04 11.20 -10.64
N LYS A 113 15.19 12.34 -11.31
CA LYS A 113 15.53 13.60 -10.63
C LYS A 113 14.32 14.07 -9.83
N LEU A 114 14.53 14.37 -8.54
CA LEU A 114 13.48 14.88 -7.66
C LEU A 114 12.82 16.14 -8.23
N SER A 115 13.60 17.03 -8.86
CA SER A 115 13.08 18.25 -9.49
C SER A 115 12.03 17.98 -10.58
N TRP A 116 12.15 16.87 -11.32
CA TRP A 116 11.18 16.49 -12.34
C TRP A 116 9.88 15.96 -11.72
N LEU A 117 9.97 15.21 -10.62
CA LEU A 117 8.80 14.75 -9.88
C LEU A 117 8.04 15.93 -9.27
N LEU A 118 8.76 16.88 -8.67
CA LEU A 118 8.18 18.10 -8.12
C LEU A 118 7.56 18.97 -9.22
N ALA A 119 8.27 19.19 -10.33
CA ALA A 119 7.74 19.94 -11.46
C ALA A 119 6.49 19.27 -12.05
N GLY A 120 6.48 17.94 -12.18
CA GLY A 120 5.33 17.17 -12.63
C GLY A 120 4.14 17.32 -11.68
N GLY A 121 4.37 17.22 -10.37
CA GLY A 121 3.33 17.43 -9.35
C GLY A 121 2.75 18.85 -9.37
N ILE A 122 3.62 19.87 -9.44
CA ILE A 122 3.20 21.28 -9.53
C ILE A 122 2.40 21.52 -10.83
N THR A 123 2.90 21.03 -11.96
CA THR A 123 2.20 21.16 -13.26
C THR A 123 0.83 20.50 -13.20
N PHE A 124 0.73 19.32 -12.57
CA PHE A 124 -0.54 18.62 -12.40
C PHE A 124 -1.53 19.40 -11.53
N LEU A 125 -1.07 20.03 -10.44
CA LEU A 125 -1.89 20.91 -9.61
C LEU A 125 -2.35 22.15 -10.38
N LEU A 126 -1.47 22.77 -11.16
CA LEU A 126 -1.81 23.93 -11.99
C LEU A 126 -2.83 23.56 -13.08
N LEU A 127 -2.70 22.39 -13.71
CA LEU A 127 -3.68 21.89 -14.68
C LEU A 127 -5.05 21.69 -14.04
N GLY A 128 -5.11 21.18 -12.81
CA GLY A 128 -6.37 21.08 -12.06
C GLY A 128 -6.98 22.44 -11.73
N ALA A 129 -6.16 23.43 -11.40
CA ALA A 129 -6.64 24.80 -11.18
C ALA A 129 -7.18 25.44 -12.47
N VAL A 130 -6.47 25.29 -13.60
CA VAL A 130 -6.93 25.78 -14.90
C VAL A 130 -8.22 25.07 -15.34
N GLU A 131 -8.33 23.77 -15.14
CA GLU A 131 -9.55 23.01 -15.43
C GLU A 131 -10.74 23.55 -14.63
N HIS A 132 -10.54 23.87 -13.35
CA HIS A 132 -11.58 24.44 -12.52
C HIS A 132 -12.08 25.79 -13.05
N GLU A 133 -11.17 26.68 -13.46
CA GLU A 133 -11.51 28.00 -14.01
C GLU A 133 -12.24 27.89 -15.37
N VAL A 134 -11.86 26.93 -16.21
CA VAL A 134 -12.44 26.77 -17.57
C VAL A 134 -13.79 26.06 -17.56
N PHE A 135 -13.92 24.98 -16.76
CA PHE A 135 -15.09 24.10 -16.79
C PHE A 135 -16.01 24.27 -15.58
N GLY A 136 -15.64 25.11 -14.59
CA GLY A 136 -16.36 25.27 -13.32
C GLY A 136 -16.28 24.05 -12.40
N TYR A 137 -15.68 22.95 -12.87
CA TYR A 137 -15.49 21.70 -12.15
C TYR A 137 -14.15 21.10 -12.56
N SER A 138 -13.35 20.66 -11.58
CA SER A 138 -12.09 19.97 -11.88
C SER A 138 -12.18 18.49 -11.56
N TYR A 139 -12.25 17.68 -12.62
CA TYR A 139 -12.15 16.24 -12.51
C TYR A 139 -10.76 15.82 -11.99
N LEU A 140 -9.70 16.54 -12.36
CA LEU A 140 -8.35 16.30 -11.84
C LEU A 140 -8.30 16.50 -10.32
N ASN A 141 -8.93 17.56 -9.82
CA ASN A 141 -8.93 17.89 -8.41
C ASN A 141 -9.75 16.86 -7.60
N ASP A 142 -10.94 16.47 -8.06
CA ASP A 142 -11.77 15.49 -7.34
C ASP A 142 -11.20 14.05 -7.39
N TYR A 143 -10.59 13.63 -8.51
CA TYR A 143 -10.05 12.27 -8.61
C TYR A 143 -8.66 12.10 -8.00
N PHE A 144 -7.78 13.09 -8.11
CA PHE A 144 -6.37 12.95 -7.73
C PHE A 144 -5.99 13.80 -6.52
N VAL A 145 -6.26 15.10 -6.57
CA VAL A 145 -5.83 16.03 -5.51
C VAL A 145 -6.61 15.77 -4.21
N ARG A 146 -7.91 15.49 -4.31
CA ARG A 146 -8.74 15.14 -3.16
C ARG A 146 -8.21 13.93 -2.42
N ARG A 147 -7.77 12.88 -3.13
CA ARG A 147 -7.23 11.67 -2.49
C ARG A 147 -5.80 11.82 -1.99
N ALA A 148 -4.98 12.62 -2.66
CA ALA A 148 -3.58 12.82 -2.28
C ALA A 148 -3.40 13.83 -1.14
N PHE A 149 -4.23 14.88 -1.08
CA PHE A 149 -4.07 15.99 -0.15
C PHE A 149 -5.28 16.17 0.77
N ILE A 150 -6.49 16.33 0.22
CA ILE A 150 -7.67 16.70 1.02
C ILE A 150 -8.03 15.60 2.02
N VAL A 151 -8.20 14.36 1.57
CA VAL A 151 -8.62 13.23 2.42
C VAL A 151 -7.60 12.97 3.53
N PRO A 152 -6.28 12.85 3.26
CA PRO A 152 -5.29 12.72 4.33
C PRO A 152 -5.29 13.90 5.31
N SER A 153 -5.43 15.14 4.83
CA SER A 153 -5.49 16.34 5.70
C SER A 153 -6.73 16.36 6.59
N THR A 154 -7.91 16.04 6.05
CA THR A 154 -9.15 15.94 6.83
C THR A 154 -9.05 14.85 7.89
N LEU A 155 -8.49 13.69 7.54
CA LEU A 155 -8.28 12.59 8.48
C LEU A 155 -7.26 12.95 9.56
N LEU A 156 -6.21 13.72 9.23
CA LEU A 156 -5.25 14.21 10.21
C LEU A 156 -5.91 15.12 11.26
N GLY A 157 -6.81 16.01 10.83
CA GLY A 157 -7.60 16.84 11.74
C GLY A 157 -8.60 16.02 12.57
N ALA A 158 -9.20 14.98 11.99
CA ALA A 158 -10.06 14.04 12.73
C ALA A 158 -9.28 13.28 13.81
N VAL A 159 -8.02 12.93 13.54
CA VAL A 159 -7.12 12.31 14.51
C VAL A 159 -6.85 13.23 15.70
N ASP A 160 -6.51 14.49 15.43
CA ASP A 160 -6.24 15.47 16.49
C ASP A 160 -7.47 15.69 17.39
N ASN A 161 -8.65 15.87 16.76
CA ASN A 161 -9.92 15.95 17.47
C ASN A 161 -10.19 14.70 18.32
N PHE A 162 -9.93 13.50 17.78
CA PHE A 162 -10.13 12.25 18.50
C PHE A 162 -9.23 12.16 19.74
N VAL A 163 -7.94 12.49 19.63
CA VAL A 163 -7.01 12.52 20.77
C VAL A 163 -7.47 13.53 21.82
N SER A 164 -7.94 14.70 21.40
CA SER A 164 -8.40 15.75 22.33
C SER A 164 -9.63 15.33 23.15
N LEU A 165 -10.53 14.53 22.57
CA LEU A 165 -11.78 14.11 23.20
C LEU A 165 -11.64 12.81 23.99
N PHE A 166 -10.88 11.84 23.48
CA PHE A 166 -10.85 10.46 24.00
C PHE A 166 -9.48 10.04 24.56
N GLY A 167 -8.45 10.88 24.41
CA GLY A 167 -7.08 10.58 24.80
C GLY A 167 -6.37 9.60 23.86
N PHE A 168 -5.16 9.21 24.25
CA PHE A 168 -4.32 8.28 23.48
C PHE A 168 -4.80 6.83 23.60
N ASN A 169 -4.62 6.05 22.54
CA ASN A 169 -5.06 4.65 22.49
C ASN A 169 -4.05 3.63 23.05
N SER A 170 -2.76 4.00 23.16
CA SER A 170 -1.67 3.19 23.74
C SER A 170 -1.59 1.75 23.22
N TYR A 171 -1.80 1.55 21.91
CA TYR A 171 -1.76 0.25 21.22
C TYR A 171 -2.76 -0.80 21.74
N SER A 172 -3.80 -0.37 22.48
CA SER A 172 -4.86 -1.25 23.03
C SER A 172 -5.75 -1.92 21.98
N ASP A 173 -5.66 -1.49 20.71
CA ASP A 173 -6.35 -2.06 19.56
C ASP A 173 -5.49 -3.06 18.76
N THR A 174 -4.22 -3.25 19.15
CA THR A 174 -3.27 -4.12 18.44
C THR A 174 -2.99 -5.41 19.20
N LEU A 175 -2.22 -6.34 18.61
CA LEU A 175 -1.79 -7.56 19.31
C LEU A 175 -0.97 -7.27 20.59
N LEU A 176 -0.36 -6.08 20.72
CA LEU A 176 0.30 -5.66 21.96
C LEU A 176 -0.69 -5.51 23.13
N SER A 177 -1.98 -5.33 22.86
CA SER A 177 -3.02 -5.29 23.90
C SER A 177 -3.07 -6.56 24.75
N SER A 178 -2.74 -7.72 24.16
CA SER A 178 -2.67 -9.00 24.87
C SER A 178 -1.56 -9.03 25.92
N VAL A 179 -0.51 -8.23 25.74
CA VAL A 179 0.61 -8.09 26.68
C VAL A 179 0.33 -7.00 27.71
N MET A 180 -0.40 -5.94 27.32
CA MET A 180 -0.73 -4.80 28.20
C MET A 180 -2.04 -4.95 28.99
N GLY A 181 -2.80 -6.02 28.77
CA GLY A 181 -4.01 -6.35 29.54
C GLY A 181 -5.25 -5.50 29.25
N VAL A 182 -5.19 -4.59 28.27
CA VAL A 182 -6.30 -3.71 27.86
C VAL A 182 -6.61 -3.98 26.39
N ALA A 183 -7.50 -4.94 26.13
CA ALA A 183 -7.93 -5.29 24.78
C ALA A 183 -9.22 -4.54 24.42
N LYS A 184 -9.17 -3.72 23.37
CA LYS A 184 -10.36 -3.15 22.74
C LYS A 184 -10.77 -4.01 21.54
N SER A 185 -12.07 -4.30 21.43
CA SER A 185 -12.61 -5.18 20.38
C SER A 185 -12.70 -4.53 19.00
N GLU A 186 -12.75 -3.20 18.94
CA GLU A 186 -12.92 -2.45 17.69
C GLU A 186 -11.62 -1.83 17.20
N PRO A 187 -11.28 -1.95 15.91
CA PRO A 187 -10.10 -1.29 15.36
C PRO A 187 -10.23 0.23 15.44
N LEU A 188 -9.14 0.91 15.79
CA LEU A 188 -9.10 2.36 16.02
C LEU A 188 -9.62 3.18 14.82
N THR A 189 -9.37 2.71 13.60
CA THR A 189 -9.81 3.40 12.37
C THR A 189 -11.32 3.37 12.16
N PHE A 190 -12.03 2.34 12.63
CA PHE A 190 -13.49 2.30 12.60
C PHE A 190 -14.10 3.14 13.71
N ARG A 191 -13.44 3.17 14.87
CA ARG A 191 -13.86 4.02 15.99
C ARG A 191 -13.79 5.51 15.63
N ILE A 192 -12.75 5.95 14.92
CA ILE A 192 -12.70 7.32 14.38
C ILE A 192 -13.85 7.59 13.41
N GLY A 193 -14.18 6.61 12.55
CA GLY A 193 -15.33 6.69 11.65
C GLY A 193 -16.66 6.88 12.39
N GLN A 194 -16.85 6.15 13.48
CA GLN A 194 -18.04 6.24 14.31
C GLN A 194 -18.12 7.55 15.11
N GLU A 195 -17.06 7.90 15.83
CA GLU A 195 -17.10 9.01 16.79
C GLU A 195 -16.98 10.39 16.12
N ILE A 196 -16.19 10.52 15.04
CA ILE A 196 -15.96 11.80 14.37
C ILE A 196 -16.88 12.00 13.16
N PHE A 197 -17.15 10.93 12.40
CA PHE A 197 -17.94 11.02 11.16
C PHE A 197 -19.36 10.43 11.28
N SER A 198 -19.75 9.98 12.48
CA SER A 198 -21.06 9.35 12.74
C SER A 198 -21.37 8.18 11.79
N ASN A 199 -20.33 7.49 11.29
CA ASN A 199 -20.46 6.40 10.34
C ASN A 199 -19.62 5.19 10.74
N PRO A 200 -20.21 4.17 11.38
CA PRO A 200 -19.48 2.99 11.86
C PRO A 200 -18.96 2.10 10.71
N GLN A 201 -19.45 2.27 9.48
CA GLN A 201 -18.94 1.52 8.32
C GLN A 201 -17.74 2.21 7.66
N LEU A 202 -17.35 3.40 8.13
CA LEU A 202 -16.23 4.16 7.59
C LEU A 202 -14.93 3.66 8.21
N ASN A 203 -14.07 3.05 7.39
CA ASN A 203 -12.69 2.80 7.77
C ASN A 203 -11.85 4.07 7.55
N ALA A 204 -11.65 4.86 8.61
CA ALA A 204 -10.85 6.08 8.59
C ALA A 204 -9.35 5.75 8.72
N ASN A 205 -8.81 5.01 7.74
CA ASN A 205 -7.39 4.68 7.72
C ASN A 205 -6.57 5.91 7.33
N VAL A 206 -5.56 6.22 8.12
CA VAL A 206 -4.71 7.40 7.96
C VAL A 206 -3.26 6.96 7.77
N ASN A 207 -2.41 7.89 7.35
CA ASN A 207 -0.97 7.66 7.23
C ASN A 207 -0.35 7.18 8.55
N PHE A 208 0.83 6.56 8.46
CA PHE A 208 1.51 6.00 9.63
C PHE A 208 1.82 7.04 10.71
N PHE A 209 2.12 8.30 10.34
CA PHE A 209 2.39 9.36 11.32
C PHE A 209 1.17 9.69 12.19
N ALA A 210 0.00 9.82 11.59
CA ALA A 210 -1.23 10.12 12.31
C ALA A 210 -1.63 8.97 13.23
N ILE A 211 -1.49 7.73 12.75
CA ILE A 211 -1.77 6.55 13.58
C ILE A 211 -0.78 6.44 14.73
N ALA A 212 0.52 6.64 14.49
CA ALA A 212 1.52 6.67 15.56
C ALA A 212 1.18 7.74 16.63
N TYR A 213 0.77 8.92 16.19
CA TYR A 213 0.34 9.99 17.09
C TYR A 213 -0.90 9.61 17.92
N LEU A 214 -1.90 8.95 17.34
CA LEU A 214 -3.04 8.43 18.11
C LEU A 214 -2.63 7.45 19.20
N GLN A 215 -1.58 6.66 18.94
CA GLN A 215 -1.17 5.61 19.85
C GLN A 215 -0.46 6.16 21.09
N SER A 216 0.54 7.04 20.92
CA SER A 216 1.29 7.57 22.08
C SER A 216 1.83 8.99 21.86
N GLY A 217 1.22 9.78 20.98
CA GLY A 217 1.67 11.11 20.64
C GLY A 217 3.03 11.10 19.93
N TYR A 218 3.88 12.08 20.24
CA TYR A 218 5.16 12.27 19.56
C TYR A 218 6.19 11.16 19.80
N SER A 219 6.10 10.42 20.92
CA SER A 219 7.03 9.32 21.21
C SER A 219 6.88 8.17 20.20
N ALA A 220 5.64 7.73 19.95
CA ALA A 220 5.33 6.72 18.95
C ALA A 220 5.69 7.18 17.53
N VAL A 221 5.49 8.47 17.21
CA VAL A 221 5.91 9.05 15.94
C VAL A 221 7.41 8.88 15.71
N VAL A 222 8.25 9.17 16.71
CA VAL A 222 9.70 9.01 16.62
C VAL A 222 10.08 7.54 16.43
N VAL A 223 9.45 6.63 17.18
CA VAL A 223 9.72 5.19 17.10
C VAL A 223 9.34 4.63 15.72
N GLU A 224 8.15 4.95 15.20
CA GLU A 224 7.71 4.49 13.88
C GLU A 224 8.54 5.11 12.75
N ALA A 225 8.94 6.39 12.88
CA ALA A 225 9.84 7.03 11.92
C ALA A 225 11.22 6.37 11.90
N ALA A 226 11.79 6.04 13.08
CA ALA A 226 13.05 5.30 13.18
C ALA A 226 12.94 3.91 12.53
N PHE A 227 11.81 3.23 12.73
CA PHE A 227 11.56 1.93 12.09
C PHE A 227 11.51 2.06 10.56
N VAL A 228 10.73 3.01 10.02
CA VAL A 228 10.67 3.30 8.58
C VAL A 228 12.06 3.62 8.03
N GLY A 229 12.84 4.44 8.74
CA GLY A 229 14.23 4.75 8.41
C GLY A 229 15.10 3.49 8.32
N SER A 230 14.98 2.57 9.28
CA SER A 230 15.73 1.31 9.27
C SER A 230 15.37 0.41 8.08
N VAL A 231 14.10 0.36 7.68
CA VAL A 231 13.66 -0.38 6.48
C VAL A 231 14.26 0.23 5.22
N VAL A 232 14.27 1.56 5.09
CA VAL A 232 14.89 2.26 3.96
C VAL A 232 16.39 2.00 3.92
N MET A 233 17.07 2.07 5.07
CA MET A 233 18.49 1.74 5.18
C MET A 233 18.78 0.30 4.78
N LEU A 234 17.94 -0.66 5.20
CA LEU A 234 18.05 -2.07 4.80
C LEU A 234 17.92 -2.22 3.27
N LEU A 235 16.90 -1.62 2.65
CA LEU A 235 16.70 -1.68 1.20
C LEU A 235 17.89 -1.08 0.44
N ASN A 236 18.43 0.05 0.92
CA ASN A 236 19.60 0.69 0.33
C ASN A 236 20.85 -0.18 0.49
N TYR A 237 21.06 -0.78 1.67
CA TYR A 237 22.15 -1.70 1.93
C TYR A 237 22.10 -2.92 1.00
N LEU A 238 20.92 -3.55 0.85
CA LEU A 238 20.73 -4.69 -0.05
C LEU A 238 20.99 -4.32 -1.52
N TYR A 239 20.59 -3.12 -1.93
CA TYR A 239 20.86 -2.61 -3.27
C TYR A 239 22.36 -2.38 -3.51
N MET A 240 23.03 -1.64 -2.62
CA MET A 240 24.42 -1.24 -2.78
C MET A 240 25.40 -2.41 -2.59
N ARG A 241 25.14 -3.30 -1.63
CA ARG A 241 26.06 -4.39 -1.29
C ARG A 241 25.89 -5.62 -2.17
N TYR A 242 24.66 -5.97 -2.51
CA TYR A 242 24.34 -7.22 -3.21
C TYR A 242 23.76 -7.01 -4.62
N GLY A 243 23.60 -5.78 -5.08
CA GLY A 243 23.04 -5.49 -6.41
C GLY A 243 21.60 -5.98 -6.56
N ALA A 244 20.85 -6.07 -5.45
CA ALA A 244 19.51 -6.64 -5.44
C ALA A 244 18.48 -5.67 -6.07
N PHE A 245 18.38 -5.64 -7.40
CA PHE A 245 17.47 -4.72 -8.13
C PHE A 245 15.97 -4.86 -7.78
N ILE A 246 15.56 -5.95 -7.12
CA ILE A 246 14.18 -6.14 -6.63
C ILE A 246 13.88 -5.17 -5.45
N THR A 247 14.89 -4.58 -4.81
CA THR A 247 14.68 -3.58 -3.75
C THR A 247 14.00 -2.31 -4.25
N ILE A 248 14.18 -1.93 -5.52
CA ILE A 248 13.57 -0.74 -6.12
C ILE A 248 12.03 -0.85 -6.14
N PRO A 249 11.43 -1.90 -6.74
CA PRO A 249 9.97 -2.03 -6.74
C PRO A 249 9.39 -2.28 -5.34
N VAL A 250 10.12 -2.93 -4.44
CA VAL A 250 9.69 -3.08 -3.04
C VAL A 250 9.75 -1.74 -2.30
N GLY A 251 10.76 -0.91 -2.57
CA GLY A 251 10.85 0.45 -2.04
C GLY A 251 9.72 1.35 -2.54
N LEU A 252 9.38 1.27 -3.82
CA LEU A 252 8.23 1.99 -4.40
C LEU A 252 6.90 1.54 -3.76
N LEU A 253 6.71 0.23 -3.59
CA LEU A 253 5.57 -0.33 -2.87
C LEU A 253 5.50 0.21 -1.43
N PHE A 254 6.61 0.14 -0.71
CA PHE A 254 6.68 0.59 0.68
C PHE A 254 6.35 2.08 0.80
N ALA A 255 6.99 2.93 -0.02
CA ALA A 255 6.79 4.37 -0.02
C ALA A 255 5.34 4.77 -0.34
N THR A 256 4.69 4.11 -1.30
CA THR A 256 3.29 4.40 -1.63
C THR A 256 2.34 3.95 -0.52
N LYS A 257 2.63 2.84 0.17
CA LYS A 257 1.74 2.28 1.19
C LYS A 257 1.80 2.99 2.54
N ILE A 258 2.97 3.42 2.99
CA ILE A 258 3.11 4.15 4.27
C ILE A 258 2.38 5.49 4.26
N LEU A 259 2.21 6.11 3.08
CA LEU A 259 1.46 7.35 2.94
C LEU A 259 -0.06 7.14 3.08
N GLU A 260 -0.56 5.94 2.78
CA GLU A 260 -2.00 5.65 2.74
C GLU A 260 -2.50 4.87 3.97
N GLN A 261 -1.61 4.20 4.71
CA GLN A 261 -2.00 3.25 5.76
C GLN A 261 -1.05 3.29 6.96
N SER A 262 -1.53 2.80 8.11
CA SER A 262 -0.70 2.59 9.30
C SER A 262 0.48 1.64 9.04
N LEU A 263 1.60 1.84 9.74
CA LEU A 263 2.81 1.01 9.56
C LEU A 263 2.52 -0.49 9.75
N LEU A 264 1.76 -0.85 10.78
CA LEU A 264 1.44 -2.25 11.08
C LEU A 264 0.55 -2.86 9.98
N THR A 265 -0.42 -2.10 9.46
CA THR A 265 -1.23 -2.50 8.31
C THR A 265 -0.38 -2.68 7.05
N VAL A 266 0.60 -1.81 6.81
CA VAL A 266 1.52 -1.93 5.66
C VAL A 266 2.38 -3.19 5.77
N LEU A 267 2.95 -3.45 6.94
CA LEU A 267 3.84 -4.60 7.16
C LEU A 267 3.08 -5.92 7.08
N MET A 268 2.00 -6.06 7.84
CA MET A 268 1.27 -7.32 7.99
C MET A 268 0.14 -7.47 6.96
N GLY A 269 -0.63 -6.41 6.74
CA GLY A 269 -1.82 -6.43 5.89
C GLY A 269 -1.51 -6.32 4.40
N SER A 270 -0.59 -5.43 4.02
CA SER A 270 -0.23 -5.22 2.61
C SER A 270 0.85 -6.18 2.11
N GLY A 271 1.47 -6.98 2.99
CA GLY A 271 2.46 -7.99 2.60
C GLY A 271 3.89 -7.45 2.40
N VAL A 272 4.17 -6.20 2.79
CA VAL A 272 5.50 -5.62 2.68
C VAL A 272 6.52 -6.38 3.53
N PHE A 273 6.14 -6.83 4.72
CA PHE A 273 7.02 -7.62 5.58
C PHE A 273 7.47 -8.92 4.88
N LEU A 274 6.56 -9.63 4.23
CA LEU A 274 6.88 -10.84 3.48
C LEU A 274 7.83 -10.56 2.32
N MET A 275 7.66 -9.44 1.62
CA MET A 275 8.55 -9.03 0.55
C MET A 275 9.95 -8.65 1.06
N LEU A 276 10.04 -7.97 2.20
CA LEU A 276 11.31 -7.66 2.87
C LEU A 276 12.01 -8.93 3.34
N ALA A 277 11.29 -9.85 3.97
CA ALA A 277 11.83 -11.14 4.39
C ALA A 277 12.33 -11.96 3.18
N PHE A 278 11.54 -12.04 2.11
CA PHE A 278 11.96 -12.68 0.87
C PHE A 278 13.22 -12.03 0.26
N LEU A 279 13.30 -10.70 0.25
CA LEU A 279 14.46 -9.97 -0.24
C LEU A 279 15.72 -10.29 0.56
N VAL A 280 15.64 -10.25 1.89
CA VAL A 280 16.75 -10.62 2.77
C VAL A 280 17.15 -12.06 2.53
N LEU A 281 16.18 -12.97 2.42
CA LEU A 281 16.44 -14.39 2.24
C LEU A 281 17.18 -14.71 0.93
N VAL A 282 16.83 -14.01 -0.16
CA VAL A 282 17.41 -14.24 -1.50
C VAL A 282 18.72 -13.48 -1.69
N SER A 283 18.88 -12.32 -1.06
CA SER A 283 20.01 -11.42 -1.30
C SER A 283 21.17 -11.66 -0.34
N VAL A 284 20.91 -12.11 0.88
CA VAL A 284 21.95 -12.40 1.87
C VAL A 284 22.43 -13.85 1.67
N PRO A 285 23.70 -14.08 1.31
CA PRO A 285 24.24 -15.43 1.33
C PRO A 285 24.29 -15.89 2.78
N PHE A 286 23.39 -16.80 3.18
CA PHE A 286 23.49 -17.48 4.48
C PHE A 286 24.64 -18.48 4.44
N THR A 287 25.87 -17.99 4.51
CA THR A 287 27.00 -18.82 4.91
C THR A 287 26.91 -19.06 6.41
N PHE A 288 26.05 -20.00 6.82
CA PHE A 288 26.23 -20.68 8.10
C PHE A 288 27.51 -21.51 8.00
N GLY A 289 28.62 -20.98 8.54
CA GLY A 289 29.74 -21.81 8.97
C GLY A 289 30.55 -22.52 7.88
N LYS A 290 30.82 -21.91 6.72
CA LYS A 290 32.00 -22.29 5.93
C LYS A 290 32.81 -21.05 5.54
N LYS A 291 34.06 -21.03 6.02
CA LYS A 291 35.12 -20.10 5.59
C LYS A 291 35.10 -19.98 4.08
N ALA A 292 35.17 -18.75 3.59
CA ALA A 292 35.42 -18.44 2.19
C ALA A 292 36.66 -19.21 1.74
N TYR A 293 36.48 -20.19 0.86
CA TYR A 293 37.59 -20.71 0.08
C TYR A 293 37.87 -19.70 -1.03
N GLU A 294 39.13 -19.31 -1.07
CA GLU A 294 39.80 -18.53 -2.10
C GLU A 294 39.39 -18.96 -3.52
N ARG A 295 38.97 -18.00 -4.35
CA ARG A 295 39.60 -17.62 -5.63
C ARG A 295 38.77 -16.55 -6.33
#